data_AF-A0A1X7F584-F1
#
_entry.id   AF-A0A1X7F584-F1
#
_cell.length_a   1.000
_cell.length_b   1.000
_cell.length_c   1.000
_cell.angle_alpha   90.00
_cell.angle_beta   90.00
_cell.angle_gamma   90.00
#
_symmetry.space_group_name_H-M   'P 1'
#
loop_
_entity.id
_entity.type
_entity.pdbx_description
1 polymer ?
#
loop_
_entity_poly.entity_id
_entity_poly.type
_entity_poly.pdbx_seq_one_letter_code
_entity_poly.pdbx_strand_id
1 'polypeptide(L)'
;MKKWKSTNSLMLLKGTIAGLERSRRSHDFILTELQRQQVSAAAIAASAMGMGATGVGLIGMAGNSDEEADWVEFELDGKQVTGWLWMMPMRNGDNVEVVAECIDGRYVAYAVKRGTDDLLAVYPHATAGRKVHYRRSVKIWLWISLIIYLVVWLMLLIPGWRSFLGWHGLLFGVLPTFIFWMMMSGFFAFRVSRKFMGFVQIAERIFRAFGWPDVENIDLRRTSREHRRENRLPNFGNLYFRYK
;
A
#
# COMPACT_ATOMS: atom_id res chain seq x y z
N MET A 1 1.61 6.01 -30.13
CA MET A 1 1.02 5.54 -28.85
C MET A 1 -0.18 6.41 -28.51
N LYS A 2 -1.41 5.90 -28.72
CA LYS A 2 -2.65 6.64 -28.45
C LYS A 2 -2.83 6.82 -26.94
N LYS A 3 -2.82 8.07 -26.46
CA LYS A 3 -3.24 8.43 -25.11
C LYS A 3 -4.76 8.25 -25.02
N TRP A 4 -5.22 7.19 -24.36
CA TRP A 4 -6.61 7.10 -23.92
C TRP A 4 -6.80 8.11 -22.79
N LYS A 5 -7.39 9.26 -23.12
CA LYS A 5 -7.88 10.22 -22.14
C LYS A 5 -9.31 9.78 -21.79
N SER A 6 -9.43 8.81 -20.89
CA SER A 6 -10.69 8.58 -20.17
C SER A 6 -10.75 9.61 -19.06
N THR A 7 -11.67 10.56 -19.16
CA THR A 7 -12.03 11.45 -18.04
C THR A 7 -13.01 10.70 -17.14
N ASN A 8 -12.61 9.56 -16.58
CA ASN A 8 -13.40 8.88 -15.57
C ASN A 8 -13.13 9.52 -14.20
N SER A 9 -13.96 10.50 -13.83
CA SER A 9 -13.95 11.07 -12.50
C SER A 9 -14.66 10.14 -11.53
N LEU A 10 -14.01 9.84 -10.39
CA LEU A 10 -14.70 9.24 -9.25
C LEU A 10 -15.88 10.13 -8.85
N MET A 11 -17.03 9.52 -8.63
CA MET A 11 -18.26 10.18 -8.18
C MET A 11 -18.68 9.65 -6.82
N LEU A 12 -19.37 10.49 -6.06
CA LEU A 12 -19.95 10.13 -4.77
C LEU A 12 -21.42 9.75 -4.97
N LEU A 13 -21.75 8.50 -4.69
CA LEU A 13 -23.12 7.99 -4.63
C LEU A 13 -23.57 7.92 -3.18
N LYS A 14 -24.85 8.11 -2.92
CA LYS A 14 -25.45 7.91 -1.60
C LYS A 14 -26.68 7.04 -1.77
N GLY A 15 -26.96 6.19 -0.79
CA GLY A 15 -28.13 5.32 -0.82
C GLY A 15 -28.09 4.27 0.27
N THR A 16 -28.98 3.29 0.15
CA THR A 16 -29.05 2.15 1.07
C THR A 16 -28.59 0.88 0.38
N ILE A 17 -27.74 0.09 1.05
CA ILE A 17 -27.26 -1.18 0.52
C ILE A 17 -28.41 -2.19 0.47
N ALA A 18 -28.63 -2.79 -0.70
CA ALA A 18 -29.50 -3.94 -0.90
C ALA A 18 -28.77 -5.06 -1.65
N GLY A 19 -29.17 -6.32 -1.42
CA GLY A 19 -28.63 -7.46 -2.16
C GLY A 19 -27.12 -7.68 -2.03
N LEU A 20 -26.49 -7.28 -0.92
CA LEU A 20 -25.05 -7.40 -0.72
C LEU A 20 -24.60 -8.85 -0.73
N GLU A 21 -23.81 -9.19 -1.74
CA GLU A 21 -22.97 -10.37 -1.80
C GLU A 21 -21.52 -10.00 -1.55
N ARG A 22 -20.85 -10.83 -0.75
CA ARG A 22 -19.45 -10.62 -0.38
C ARG A 22 -18.71 -11.94 -0.43
N SER A 23 -17.59 -11.96 -1.14
CA SER A 23 -16.71 -13.12 -1.18
C SER A 23 -15.26 -12.70 -0.95
N ARG A 24 -14.57 -13.40 -0.06
CA ARG A 24 -13.13 -13.25 0.17
C ARG A 24 -12.42 -13.93 -0.99
N ARG A 25 -11.64 -13.18 -1.77
CA ARG A 25 -10.95 -13.70 -2.96
C ARG A 25 -9.50 -13.24 -2.96
N SER A 26 -8.63 -14.11 -3.49
CA SER A 26 -7.23 -13.78 -3.76
C SER A 26 -7.14 -12.97 -5.05
N HIS A 27 -6.44 -11.84 -5.00
CA HIS A 27 -6.17 -11.03 -6.19
C HIS A 27 -4.83 -10.32 -6.05
N ASP A 28 -4.05 -10.27 -7.13
CA ASP A 28 -2.83 -9.49 -7.17
C ASP A 28 -3.16 -8.00 -7.33
N PHE A 29 -2.86 -7.21 -6.31
CA PHE A 29 -3.01 -5.76 -6.36
C PHE A 29 -1.70 -5.05 -6.74
N ILE A 30 -0.56 -5.73 -6.68
CA ILE A 30 0.78 -5.15 -6.65
C ILE A 30 1.54 -5.31 -7.98
N LEU A 31 1.42 -6.45 -8.67
CA LEU A 31 2.10 -6.70 -9.95
C LEU A 31 1.17 -6.46 -11.13
N THR A 32 1.71 -5.78 -12.13
CA THR A 32 1.07 -5.73 -13.45
C THR A 32 1.41 -6.99 -14.24
N GLU A 33 0.53 -7.41 -15.15
CA GLU A 33 0.73 -8.58 -16.02
C GLU A 33 2.09 -8.53 -16.76
N LEU A 34 2.51 -7.33 -17.19
CA LEU A 34 3.80 -7.10 -17.84
C LEU A 34 4.99 -7.33 -16.90
N GLN A 35 4.89 -6.91 -15.63
CA GLN A 35 5.92 -7.20 -14.63
C GLN A 35 6.00 -8.69 -14.33
N ARG A 36 4.86 -9.38 -14.30
CA ARG A 36 4.80 -10.83 -14.13
C ARG A 36 5.51 -11.55 -15.26
N GLN A 37 5.22 -11.17 -16.51
CA GLN A 37 5.91 -11.73 -17.69
C GLN A 37 7.42 -11.48 -17.65
N GLN A 38 7.86 -10.29 -17.24
CA GLN A 38 9.29 -9.95 -17.12
C GLN A 38 9.97 -10.76 -16.01
N VAL A 39 9.34 -10.90 -14.84
CA VAL A 39 9.87 -11.70 -13.72
C VAL A 39 9.91 -13.18 -14.09
N SER A 40 8.87 -13.70 -14.74
CA SER A 40 8.83 -15.08 -15.25
C SER A 40 9.92 -15.32 -16.30
N ALA A 41 10.12 -14.40 -17.25
CA ALA A 41 11.18 -14.50 -18.25
C ALA A 41 12.58 -14.45 -17.61
N ALA A 42 12.79 -13.57 -16.62
CA ALA A 42 14.03 -13.49 -15.86
C ALA A 42 14.27 -14.77 -15.05
N ALA A 43 13.23 -15.38 -14.49
CA ALA A 43 13.33 -16.64 -13.78
C ALA A 43 13.74 -17.80 -14.69
N ILE A 44 13.17 -17.88 -15.90
CA ILE A 44 13.54 -18.86 -16.91
C ILE A 44 15.00 -18.67 -17.33
N ALA A 45 15.41 -17.44 -17.62
CA ALA A 45 16.79 -17.12 -17.99
C ALA A 45 17.79 -17.46 -16.87
N ALA A 46 17.48 -17.11 -15.62
CA ALA A 46 18.32 -17.42 -14.46
C ALA A 46 18.45 -18.94 -14.25
N SER A 47 17.35 -19.69 -14.45
CA SER A 47 17.35 -21.15 -14.36
C SER A 47 18.20 -21.78 -15.47
N ALA A 48 18.08 -21.28 -16.70
CA ALA A 48 18.88 -21.72 -17.85
C ALA A 48 20.38 -21.42 -17.66
N MET A 49 20.73 -20.35 -16.95
CA MET A 49 22.10 -19.99 -16.58
C MET A 49 22.64 -20.77 -15.35
N GLY A 50 21.93 -21.81 -14.89
CA GLY A 50 22.34 -22.64 -13.75
C GLY A 50 22.14 -21.98 -12.38
N MET A 51 21.50 -20.80 -12.32
CA MET A 51 21.21 -20.09 -11.07
C MET A 51 19.87 -20.55 -10.47
N GLY A 52 19.70 -21.86 -10.28
CA GLY A 52 18.42 -22.49 -9.91
C GLY A 52 17.77 -21.89 -8.65
N ALA A 53 18.55 -21.56 -7.62
CA ALA A 53 18.02 -20.90 -6.42
C ALA A 53 17.42 -19.51 -6.71
N THR A 54 18.04 -18.73 -7.61
CA THR A 54 17.50 -17.43 -8.01
C THR A 54 16.29 -17.57 -8.93
N GLY A 55 16.29 -18.58 -9.81
CA GLY A 55 15.13 -18.92 -10.64
C GLY A 55 13.91 -19.27 -9.81
N VAL A 56 14.06 -20.15 -8.81
CA VAL A 56 12.99 -20.52 -7.86
C VAL A 56 12.53 -19.30 -7.06
N GLY A 57 13.45 -18.46 -6.57
CA GLY A 57 13.10 -17.23 -5.86
C GLY A 57 12.28 -16.25 -6.71
N LEU A 58 12.61 -16.10 -7.99
CA LEU A 58 11.89 -15.24 -8.93
C LEU A 58 10.50 -15.82 -9.28
N ILE A 59 10.38 -17.15 -9.43
CA ILE A 59 9.08 -17.83 -9.62
C ILE A 59 8.18 -17.61 -8.40
N GLY A 60 8.72 -17.78 -7.19
CA GLY A 60 7.99 -17.51 -5.95
C GLY A 60 7.47 -16.07 -5.86
N MET A 61 8.26 -15.08 -6.31
CA MET A 61 7.83 -13.68 -6.37
C MET A 61 6.74 -13.41 -7.41
N ALA A 62 6.71 -14.15 -8.54
CA ALA A 62 5.66 -14.03 -9.54
C ALA A 62 4.35 -14.76 -9.15
N GLY A 63 4.44 -15.69 -8.19
CA GLY A 63 3.32 -16.51 -7.73
C GLY A 63 2.69 -16.11 -6.39
N ASN A 64 3.31 -15.22 -5.60
CA ASN A 64 2.95 -14.97 -4.20
C ASN A 64 2.66 -13.48 -3.86
N SER A 65 2.21 -12.68 -4.84
CA SER A 65 1.73 -11.30 -4.65
C SER A 65 0.22 -11.20 -4.43
N ASP A 66 -0.44 -12.35 -4.46
CA ASP A 66 -1.86 -12.56 -4.22
C ASP A 66 -2.22 -12.18 -2.78
N GLU A 67 -3.07 -11.16 -2.63
CA GLU A 67 -3.57 -10.73 -1.33
C GLU A 67 -5.09 -10.94 -1.26
N GLU A 68 -5.57 -11.36 -0.09
CA GLU A 68 -7.01 -11.55 0.10
C GLU A 68 -7.73 -10.22 0.36
N ALA A 69 -8.75 -9.95 -0.45
CA ALA A 69 -9.66 -8.82 -0.28
C ALA A 69 -11.11 -9.28 -0.48
N ASP A 70 -12.05 -8.44 -0.07
CA ASP A 70 -13.48 -8.71 -0.27
C ASP A 70 -13.87 -8.20 -1.67
N TRP A 71 -14.30 -9.11 -2.53
CA TRP A 71 -15.08 -8.75 -3.71
C TRP A 71 -16.54 -8.57 -3.28
N VAL A 72 -17.08 -7.39 -3.53
CA VAL A 72 -18.45 -7.02 -3.18
C VAL A 72 -19.29 -6.78 -4.41
N GLU A 73 -20.55 -7.20 -4.35
CA GLU A 73 -21.60 -6.89 -5.32
C GLU A 73 -22.83 -6.48 -4.55
N PHE A 74 -23.41 -5.32 -4.85
CA PHE A 74 -24.61 -4.84 -4.18
C PHE A 74 -25.36 -3.81 -5.02
N GLU A 75 -26.61 -3.60 -4.67
CA GLU A 75 -27.44 -2.54 -5.23
C GLU A 75 -27.45 -1.32 -4.29
N LEU A 76 -27.36 -0.14 -4.89
CA LEU A 76 -27.47 1.15 -4.21
C LEU A 76 -28.51 2.01 -4.95
N ASP A 77 -29.71 2.11 -4.41
CA ASP A 77 -30.84 2.88 -4.98
C ASP A 77 -31.05 2.61 -6.49
N GLY A 78 -31.15 1.33 -6.88
CA GLY A 78 -31.32 0.91 -8.29
C GLY A 78 -30.04 0.83 -9.12
N LYS A 79 -28.88 1.18 -8.57
CA LYS A 79 -27.58 1.09 -9.26
C LYS A 79 -26.82 -0.14 -8.81
N GLN A 80 -26.42 -0.98 -9.77
CA GLN A 80 -25.57 -2.13 -9.50
C GLN A 80 -24.12 -1.69 -9.32
N VAL A 81 -23.55 -2.01 -8.16
CA VAL A 81 -22.20 -1.62 -7.73
C VAL A 81 -21.39 -2.87 -7.44
N THR A 82 -20.18 -2.94 -7.98
CA THR A 82 -19.21 -3.99 -7.69
C THR A 82 -17.87 -3.41 -7.31
N GLY A 83 -16.99 -4.15 -6.64
CA GLY A 83 -15.65 -3.63 -6.37
C GLY A 83 -14.79 -4.48 -5.46
N TRP A 84 -13.50 -4.18 -5.47
CA TRP A 84 -12.53 -4.74 -4.54
C TRP A 84 -12.37 -3.80 -3.34
N LEU A 85 -12.72 -4.29 -2.16
CA LEU A 85 -12.52 -3.59 -0.91
C LEU A 85 -11.68 -4.45 0.01
N TRP A 86 -10.80 -3.82 0.77
CA TRP A 86 -9.88 -4.57 1.62
C TRP A 86 -10.63 -5.42 2.67
N MET A 87 -11.68 -4.88 3.27
CA MET A 87 -12.73 -5.63 3.97
C MET A 87 -14.01 -4.79 4.02
N MET A 88 -15.17 -5.42 3.79
CA MET A 88 -16.50 -4.78 3.84
C MET A 88 -17.19 -5.09 5.19
N PRO A 89 -17.25 -4.13 6.14
CA PRO A 89 -17.94 -4.32 7.42
C PRO A 89 -19.44 -3.99 7.38
N MET A 90 -19.94 -3.40 6.29
CA MET A 90 -21.34 -2.99 6.13
C MET A 90 -22.26 -4.17 5.78
N ARG A 91 -23.57 -3.98 5.96
CA ARG A 91 -24.62 -4.98 5.71
C ARG A 91 -25.78 -4.39 4.90
N ASN A 92 -26.67 -5.26 4.41
CA ASN A 92 -27.94 -4.84 3.83
C ASN A 92 -28.72 -3.95 4.80
N GLY A 93 -29.29 -2.86 4.30
CA GLY A 93 -30.01 -1.85 5.08
C GLY A 93 -29.12 -0.73 5.63
N ASP A 94 -27.79 -0.81 5.52
CA ASP A 94 -26.93 0.29 5.93
C ASP A 94 -27.03 1.46 4.94
N ASN A 95 -27.19 2.68 5.46
CA ASN A 95 -27.09 3.91 4.67
C ASN A 95 -25.61 4.27 4.49
N VAL A 96 -25.19 4.40 3.23
CA VAL A 96 -23.78 4.54 2.87
C VAL A 96 -23.55 5.62 1.82
N GLU A 97 -22.34 6.17 1.86
CA GLU A 97 -21.74 6.97 0.81
C GLU A 97 -20.69 6.13 0.08
N VAL A 98 -20.82 5.97 -1.22
CA VAL A 98 -19.95 5.13 -2.05
C VAL A 98 -19.19 6.02 -3.02
N VAL A 99 -17.86 5.96 -2.97
CA VAL A 99 -17.02 6.52 -4.03
C VAL A 99 -16.85 5.47 -5.11
N ALA A 100 -17.40 5.74 -6.29
CA ALA A 100 -17.40 4.82 -7.42
C ALA A 100 -16.96 5.49 -8.73
N GLU A 101 -16.51 4.67 -9.66
CA GLU A 101 -16.27 5.05 -11.06
C GLU A 101 -17.34 4.38 -11.93
N CYS A 102 -17.91 5.09 -12.90
CA CYS A 102 -18.80 4.48 -13.89
C CYS A 102 -17.98 4.05 -15.09
N ILE A 103 -17.93 2.75 -15.35
CA ILE A 103 -17.19 2.15 -16.47
C ILE A 103 -18.21 1.35 -17.29
N ASP A 104 -18.44 1.77 -18.52
CA ASP A 104 -19.37 1.12 -19.46
C ASP A 104 -20.77 0.83 -18.86
N GLY A 105 -21.29 1.79 -18.08
CA GLY A 105 -22.61 1.69 -17.44
C GLY A 105 -22.65 0.86 -16.15
N ARG A 106 -21.51 0.33 -15.69
CA ARG A 106 -21.37 -0.37 -14.40
C ARG A 106 -20.64 0.51 -13.39
N TYR A 107 -21.03 0.44 -12.12
CA TYR A 107 -20.38 1.21 -11.06
C TYR A 107 -19.35 0.34 -10.36
N VAL A 108 -18.09 0.79 -10.36
CA VAL A 108 -16.99 0.15 -9.64
C VAL A 108 -16.68 0.96 -8.38
N ALA A 109 -16.97 0.40 -7.21
CA ALA A 109 -16.69 1.01 -5.92
C ALA A 109 -15.21 0.93 -5.55
N TYR A 110 -14.67 2.08 -5.14
CA TYR A 110 -13.33 2.23 -4.57
C TYR A 110 -13.35 2.49 -3.06
N ALA A 111 -14.47 2.98 -2.52
CA ALA A 111 -14.68 3.08 -1.09
C ALA A 111 -16.16 3.10 -0.75
N VAL A 112 -16.50 2.59 0.43
CA VAL A 112 -17.84 2.62 1.01
C VAL A 112 -17.73 3.13 2.44
N LYS A 113 -18.40 4.25 2.73
CA LYS A 113 -18.47 4.85 4.07
C LYS A 113 -19.89 4.68 4.62
N ARG A 114 -20.03 4.17 5.84
CA ARG A 114 -21.32 4.07 6.52
C ARG A 114 -21.63 5.34 7.30
N GLY A 115 -22.84 5.87 7.12
CA GLY A 115 -23.23 7.15 7.72
C GLY A 115 -23.46 7.10 9.24
N THR A 116 -23.77 5.93 9.81
CA THR A 116 -24.13 5.80 11.23
C THR A 116 -22.94 5.90 12.19
N ASP A 117 -21.79 5.35 11.80
CA ASP A 117 -20.62 5.22 12.68
C ASP A 117 -19.28 5.49 11.99
N ASP A 118 -19.33 6.11 10.81
CA ASP A 118 -18.19 6.51 9.99
C ASP A 118 -17.25 5.34 9.62
N LEU A 119 -17.72 4.10 9.68
CA LEU A 119 -16.92 2.96 9.20
C LEU A 119 -16.69 3.10 7.70
N LEU A 120 -15.48 2.74 7.29
CA LEU A 120 -15.00 2.97 5.94
C LEU A 120 -14.29 1.72 5.43
N ALA A 121 -14.80 1.16 4.34
CA ALA A 121 -14.10 0.21 3.51
C ALA A 121 -13.45 0.96 2.35
N VAL A 122 -12.19 0.65 2.03
CA VAL A 122 -11.46 1.27 0.92
C VAL A 122 -10.80 0.20 0.07
N TYR A 123 -10.48 0.58 -1.17
CA TYR A 123 -9.65 -0.20 -2.06
C TYR A 123 -8.32 -0.60 -1.39
N PRO A 124 -7.83 -1.83 -1.63
CA PRO A 124 -6.53 -2.30 -1.19
C PRO A 124 -5.41 -1.26 -1.23
N HIS A 125 -4.67 -1.14 -0.12
CA HIS A 125 -3.56 -0.19 0.09
C HIS A 125 -3.87 1.31 -0.05
N ALA A 126 -5.08 1.71 -0.45
CA ALA A 126 -5.51 3.11 -0.59
C ALA A 126 -5.83 3.76 0.77
N THR A 127 -4.85 3.76 1.68
CA THR A 127 -5.04 4.05 3.11
C THR A 127 -4.45 5.37 3.59
N ALA A 128 -3.63 6.04 2.79
CA ALA A 128 -2.94 7.27 3.18
C ALA A 128 -2.62 8.18 1.99
N GLY A 129 -2.56 9.49 2.26
CA GLY A 129 -2.14 10.51 1.30
C GLY A 129 -0.62 10.58 1.11
N ARG A 130 -0.17 11.31 0.08
CA ARG A 130 1.23 11.31 -0.36
C ARG A 130 2.22 11.83 0.69
N LYS A 131 1.88 12.86 1.46
CA LYS A 131 2.78 13.40 2.50
C LYS A 131 2.96 12.41 3.63
N VAL A 132 1.92 11.66 3.99
CA VAL A 132 2.00 10.60 5.00
C VAL A 132 2.89 9.46 4.49
N HIS A 133 2.65 9.00 3.26
CA HIS A 133 3.42 7.92 2.63
C HIS A 133 4.92 8.22 2.59
N TYR A 134 5.29 9.41 2.11
CA TYR A 134 6.70 9.82 2.04
C TYR A 134 7.33 10.03 3.42
N ARG A 135 6.65 10.70 4.35
CA ARG A 135 7.17 10.86 5.73
C ARG A 135 7.41 9.51 6.39
N ARG A 136 6.51 8.54 6.21
CA ARG A 136 6.66 7.18 6.74
C ARG A 136 7.83 6.45 6.07
N SER A 137 7.96 6.54 4.75
CA SER A 137 9.06 5.92 3.99
C SER A 137 10.42 6.46 4.44
N VAL A 138 10.57 7.78 4.55
CA VAL A 138 11.80 8.43 5.03
C VAL A 138 12.09 8.05 6.47
N LYS A 139 11.08 8.07 7.35
CA LYS A 139 11.26 7.68 8.76
C LYS A 139 11.74 6.23 8.89
N ILE A 140 11.13 5.30 8.16
CA ILE A 140 11.56 3.88 8.16
C ILE A 140 13.00 3.74 7.65
N TRP A 141 13.32 4.39 6.52
CA TRP A 141 14.66 4.38 5.96
C TRP A 141 15.70 4.91 6.97
N LEU A 142 15.44 6.05 7.60
CA LEU A 142 16.33 6.63 8.62
C LEU A 142 16.52 5.69 9.82
N TRP A 143 15.45 5.05 10.30
CA TRP A 143 15.54 4.10 11.40
C TRP A 143 16.37 2.86 11.05
N ILE A 144 16.18 2.29 9.86
CA ILE A 144 16.98 1.15 9.41
C ILE A 144 18.46 1.55 9.28
N SER A 145 18.73 2.69 8.65
CA SER A 145 20.10 3.21 8.51
C SER A 145 20.75 3.49 9.86
N LEU A 146 20.00 4.03 10.82
CA LEU A 146 20.47 4.28 12.19
C LEU A 146 20.81 2.97 12.91
N ILE A 147 19.97 1.94 12.79
CA ILE A 147 20.22 0.64 13.41
C ILE A 147 21.49 0.01 12.84
N ILE A 148 21.66 0.02 11.51
CA ILE A 148 22.88 -0.47 10.85
C ILE A 148 24.11 0.29 11.34
N TYR A 149 24.01 1.61 11.42
CA TYR A 149 25.09 2.45 11.93
C TYR A 149 25.46 2.11 13.37
N LEU A 150 24.46 1.91 14.23
CA LEU A 150 24.67 1.54 15.63
C LEU A 150 25.34 0.16 15.75
N VAL A 151 24.96 -0.81 14.91
CA VAL A 151 25.63 -2.12 14.87
C VAL A 151 27.11 -1.99 14.51
N VAL A 152 27.45 -1.16 13.51
CA VAL A 152 28.86 -0.90 13.14
C VAL A 152 29.63 -0.28 14.31
N TRP A 153 29.02 0.65 15.05
CA TRP A 153 29.64 1.21 16.26
C TRP A 153 29.82 0.20 17.38
N LEU A 154 28.86 -0.70 17.60
CA LEU A 154 29.00 -1.77 18.58
C LEU A 154 30.15 -2.72 18.20
N MET A 155 30.32 -3.04 16.91
CA MET A 155 31.44 -3.87 16.45
C MET A 155 32.81 -3.22 16.76
N LEU A 156 32.89 -1.89 16.72
CA LEU A 156 34.11 -1.13 17.05
C LEU A 156 34.49 -1.16 18.55
N LEU A 157 33.58 -1.58 19.43
CA LEU A 157 33.90 -1.82 20.85
C LEU A 157 34.71 -3.11 21.05
N ILE A 158 34.73 -4.00 20.06
CA ILE A 158 35.50 -5.25 20.09
C ILE A 158 36.98 -4.91 19.82
N PRO A 159 37.93 -5.25 20.73
CA PRO A 159 39.33 -4.84 20.61
C PRO A 159 39.99 -5.24 19.29
N GLY A 160 39.68 -6.43 18.77
CA GLY A 160 40.19 -6.90 17.48
C GLY A 160 39.77 -6.02 16.31
N TRP A 161 38.54 -5.51 16.30
CA TRP A 161 38.02 -4.65 15.24
C TRP A 161 38.60 -3.24 15.32
N ARG A 162 38.76 -2.71 16.54
CA ARG A 162 39.34 -1.38 16.78
C ARG A 162 40.82 -1.32 16.38
N SER A 163 41.60 -2.35 16.71
CA SER A 163 43.01 -2.46 16.32
C SER A 163 43.18 -2.68 14.82
N PHE A 164 42.25 -3.38 14.16
CA PHE A 164 42.28 -3.61 12.72
C PHE A 164 42.01 -2.34 11.88
N LEU A 165 41.02 -1.52 12.27
CA LEU A 165 40.71 -0.29 11.52
C LEU A 165 41.64 0.88 11.85
N GLY A 166 42.02 1.04 13.13
CA GLY A 166 42.71 2.24 13.60
C GLY A 166 41.92 3.54 13.36
N TRP A 167 42.54 4.69 13.66
CA TRP A 167 41.91 6.01 13.49
C TRP A 167 41.69 6.38 12.01
N HIS A 168 42.65 6.04 11.15
CA HIS A 168 42.55 6.30 9.71
C HIS A 168 41.49 5.44 9.03
N GLY A 169 41.33 4.16 9.39
CA GLY A 169 40.26 3.31 8.84
C GLY A 169 38.87 3.75 9.31
N LEU A 170 38.76 4.36 10.49
CA LEU A 170 37.53 5.01 10.95
C LEU A 170 37.17 6.22 10.10
N LEU A 171 38.10 7.17 9.95
CA LEU A 171 37.86 8.43 9.23
C LEU A 171 37.72 8.27 7.72
N PHE A 172 38.54 7.42 7.10
CA PHE A 172 38.57 7.26 5.64
C PHE A 172 37.88 5.98 5.15
N GLY A 173 37.56 5.05 6.03
CA GLY A 173 36.81 3.84 5.71
C GLY A 173 35.36 3.93 6.16
N VAL A 174 35.10 3.93 7.47
CA VAL A 174 33.73 3.79 8.03
C VAL A 174 32.84 4.99 7.69
N LEU A 175 33.32 6.22 7.86
CA LEU A 175 32.50 7.40 7.59
C LEU A 175 32.13 7.55 6.10
N PRO A 176 33.08 7.46 5.13
CA PRO A 176 32.73 7.54 3.71
C PRO A 176 31.86 6.39 3.24
N THR A 177 32.09 5.16 3.73
CA THR A 177 31.26 3.99 3.39
C THR A 177 29.84 4.16 3.92
N PHE A 178 29.65 4.73 5.11
CA PHE A 178 28.33 5.02 5.64
C PHE A 178 27.59 6.09 4.82
N ILE A 179 28.29 7.16 4.40
CA ILE A 179 27.71 8.18 3.51
C ILE A 179 27.29 7.56 2.18
N PHE A 180 28.15 6.75 1.58
CA PHE A 180 27.84 6.04 0.34
C PHE A 180 26.64 5.10 0.51
N TRP A 181 26.59 4.34 1.61
CA TRP A 181 25.46 3.48 1.97
C TRP A 181 24.16 4.28 2.12
N MET A 182 24.20 5.44 2.79
CA MET A 182 23.04 6.32 2.92
C MET A 182 22.53 6.81 1.57
N MET A 183 23.43 7.23 0.67
CA MET A 183 23.04 7.66 -0.68
C MET A 183 22.40 6.51 -1.48
N MET A 184 23.03 5.34 -1.51
CA MET A 184 22.52 4.17 -2.25
C MET A 184 21.19 3.68 -1.68
N SER A 185 21.12 3.43 -0.37
CA SER A 185 19.90 2.96 0.27
C SER A 185 18.76 3.97 0.15
N GLY A 186 19.04 5.27 0.26
CA GLY A 186 18.06 6.34 0.06
C GLY A 186 17.50 6.36 -1.36
N PHE A 187 18.36 6.17 -2.36
CA PHE A 187 17.94 6.06 -3.76
C PHE A 187 17.02 4.84 -4.00
N PHE A 188 17.38 3.66 -3.48
CA PHE A 188 16.54 2.47 -3.55
C PHE A 188 15.22 2.66 -2.80
N ALA A 189 15.24 3.21 -1.58
CA ALA A 189 14.06 3.49 -0.79
C ALA A 189 13.11 4.47 -1.53
N PHE A 190 13.65 5.51 -2.17
CA PHE A 190 12.87 6.43 -2.99
C PHE A 190 12.23 5.72 -4.19
N ARG A 191 12.98 4.88 -4.91
CA ARG A 191 12.44 4.11 -6.04
C ARG A 191 11.32 3.17 -5.62
N VAL A 192 11.49 2.43 -4.52
CA VAL A 192 10.47 1.55 -3.96
C VAL A 192 9.24 2.36 -3.54
N SER A 193 9.43 3.46 -2.82
CA SER A 193 8.35 4.34 -2.38
C SER A 193 7.52 4.88 -3.57
N ARG A 194 8.18 5.21 -4.69
CA ARG A 194 7.48 5.61 -5.93
C ARG A 194 6.65 4.49 -6.57
N LYS A 195 7.00 3.21 -6.42
CA LYS A 195 6.22 2.10 -6.97
C LYS A 195 4.81 2.04 -6.36
N PHE A 196 4.67 2.38 -5.08
CA PHE A 196 3.38 2.39 -4.37
C PHE A 196 2.56 3.68 -4.58
N MET A 197 3.04 4.62 -5.39
CA MET A 197 2.36 5.90 -5.59
C MET A 197 1.00 5.75 -6.29
N GLY A 198 0.78 4.67 -7.05
CA GLY A 198 -0.52 4.37 -7.66
C GLY A 198 -1.64 4.28 -6.61
N PHE A 199 -1.43 3.52 -5.53
CA PHE A 199 -2.40 3.38 -4.44
C PHE A 199 -2.62 4.69 -3.68
N VAL A 200 -1.56 5.47 -3.47
CA VAL A 200 -1.63 6.78 -2.84
C VAL A 200 -2.49 7.73 -3.67
N GLN A 201 -2.34 7.73 -4.99
CA GLN A 201 -3.15 8.55 -5.89
C GLN A 201 -4.62 8.11 -5.88
N ILE A 202 -4.90 6.80 -5.84
CA ILE A 202 -6.26 6.27 -5.66
C ILE A 202 -6.84 6.76 -4.33
N ALA A 203 -6.10 6.63 -3.23
CA ALA A 203 -6.52 7.11 -1.91
C ALA A 203 -6.89 8.60 -1.92
N GLU A 204 -6.02 9.45 -2.47
CA GLU A 204 -6.31 10.89 -2.54
C GLU A 204 -7.50 11.20 -3.45
N ARG A 205 -7.71 10.46 -4.54
CA ARG A 205 -8.92 10.63 -5.36
C ARG A 205 -10.17 10.23 -4.60
N ILE A 206 -10.12 9.14 -3.83
CA ILE A 206 -11.21 8.72 -2.94
C ILE A 206 -11.52 9.82 -1.92
N PHE A 207 -10.49 10.34 -1.23
CA PHE A 207 -10.66 11.38 -0.21
C PHE A 207 -11.21 12.67 -0.80
N ARG A 208 -10.76 13.06 -2.01
CA ARG A 208 -11.32 14.21 -2.73
C ARG A 208 -12.78 13.98 -3.12
N ALA A 209 -13.15 12.77 -3.56
CA ALA A 209 -14.53 12.44 -3.90
C ALA A 209 -15.47 12.49 -2.69
N PHE A 210 -14.99 12.13 -1.49
CA PHE A 210 -15.70 12.36 -0.23
C PHE A 210 -15.73 13.84 0.21
N GLY A 211 -14.95 14.72 -0.44
CA GLY A 211 -14.86 16.13 -0.08
C GLY A 211 -14.01 16.43 1.16
N TRP A 212 -13.10 15.54 1.55
CA TRP A 212 -12.28 15.75 2.76
C TRP A 212 -11.18 16.79 2.55
N PRO A 213 -10.91 17.63 3.56
CA PRO A 213 -9.82 18.60 3.50
C PRO A 213 -8.46 17.92 3.68
N ASP A 214 -7.41 18.58 3.18
CA ASP A 214 -6.00 18.18 3.38
C ASP A 214 -5.69 16.70 3.05
N VAL A 215 -6.21 16.22 1.91
CA VAL A 215 -6.14 14.81 1.48
C VAL A 215 -4.74 14.17 1.50
N GLU A 216 -3.70 14.97 1.31
CA GLU A 216 -2.32 14.52 1.27
C GLU A 216 -1.77 14.11 2.64
N ASN A 217 -2.38 14.64 3.70
CA ASN A 217 -2.00 14.43 5.09
C ASN A 217 -2.89 13.41 5.83
N ILE A 218 -3.92 12.88 5.15
CA ILE A 218 -4.82 11.88 5.71
C ILE A 218 -4.08 10.54 5.88
N ASP A 219 -4.24 9.94 7.06
CA ASP A 219 -3.77 8.59 7.40
C ASP A 219 -4.92 7.81 8.04
N LEU A 220 -5.59 6.95 7.28
CA LEU A 220 -6.73 6.18 7.77
C LEU A 220 -6.37 5.23 8.91
N ARG A 221 -5.14 4.70 8.93
CA ARG A 221 -4.68 3.79 10.00
C ARG A 221 -4.54 4.57 11.29
N ARG A 222 -3.99 5.78 11.23
CA ARG A 222 -3.86 6.67 12.38
C ARG A 222 -5.23 7.13 12.88
N THR A 223 -6.09 7.67 12.01
CA THR A 223 -7.41 8.17 12.43
C THR A 223 -8.27 7.07 13.01
N SER A 224 -8.21 5.86 12.46
CA SER A 224 -8.94 4.70 13.01
C SER A 224 -8.47 4.36 14.42
N ARG A 225 -7.15 4.37 14.68
CA ARG A 225 -6.62 4.12 16.03
C ARG A 225 -7.07 5.18 17.03
N GLU A 226 -7.07 6.44 16.63
CA GLU A 226 -7.53 7.56 17.46
C GLU A 226 -9.05 7.47 17.73
N HIS A 227 -9.84 7.03 16.75
CA HIS A 227 -11.30 6.93 16.84
C HIS A 227 -11.81 5.50 17.05
N ARG A 228 -11.03 4.67 17.76
CA ARG A 228 -11.34 3.25 17.92
C ARG A 228 -12.66 2.96 18.64
N ARG A 229 -13.09 3.86 19.53
CA ARG A 229 -14.24 3.66 20.44
C ARG A 229 -14.11 2.28 21.10
N GLU A 230 -15.17 1.48 21.12
CA GLU A 230 -15.22 0.14 21.70
C GLU A 230 -14.74 -0.97 20.75
N ASN A 231 -14.38 -0.66 19.50
CA ASN A 231 -14.03 -1.67 18.51
C ASN A 231 -12.63 -2.27 18.77
N ARG A 232 -12.61 -3.44 19.40
CA ARG A 232 -11.38 -4.19 19.73
C ARG A 232 -10.98 -5.22 18.66
N LEU A 233 -11.69 -5.29 17.54
CA LEU A 233 -11.40 -6.28 16.51
C LEU A 233 -10.00 -6.06 15.90
N PRO A 234 -9.22 -7.12 15.64
CA PRO A 234 -7.87 -7.01 15.08
C PRO A 234 -7.86 -6.43 13.66
N ASN A 235 -8.98 -6.60 12.95
CA ASN A 235 -9.16 -6.15 11.57
C ASN A 235 -9.41 -4.63 11.48
N PHE A 236 -9.85 -3.98 12.57
CA PHE A 236 -10.14 -2.54 12.56
C PHE A 236 -8.86 -1.70 12.58
N GLY A 237 -8.79 -0.68 11.72
CA GLY A 237 -7.61 0.14 11.49
C GLY A 237 -6.52 -0.53 10.66
N ASN A 238 -6.77 -1.76 10.21
CA ASN A 238 -5.89 -2.52 9.32
C ASN A 238 -6.58 -2.88 8.02
N LEU A 239 -7.82 -3.39 8.12
CA LEU A 239 -8.58 -3.87 6.98
C LEU A 239 -9.78 -2.99 6.60
N TYR A 240 -10.36 -2.35 7.60
CA TYR A 240 -11.42 -1.36 7.47
C TYR A 240 -11.15 -0.27 8.50
N PHE A 241 -11.66 0.92 8.22
CA PHE A 241 -11.19 2.14 8.83
C PHE A 241 -12.34 2.98 9.38
N ARG A 242 -11.99 4.11 9.99
CA ARG A 242 -12.91 5.17 10.38
C ARG A 242 -12.28 6.52 10.09
N TYR A 243 -13.08 7.40 9.49
CA TYR A 243 -12.68 8.78 9.22
C TYR A 243 -13.87 9.72 9.42
N LYS A 244 -13.68 10.72 10.28
CA LYS A 244 -14.66 11.72 10.67
C LYS A 244 -14.23 13.08 10.19
#